data_AF-A0A2T3A4I8-F1
#
_entry.id   AF-A0A2T3A4I8-F1
#
_cell.length_a   1.000
_cell.length_b   1.000
_cell.length_c   1.000
_cell.angle_alpha   90.00
_cell.angle_beta   90.00
_cell.angle_gamma   90.00
#
_symmetry.space_group_name_H-M   'P 1'
#
loop_
_entity.id
_entity.type
_entity.pdbx_description
1 polymer ?
#
loop_
_entity_poly.entity_id
_entity_poly.type
_entity_poly.pdbx_seq_one_letter_code
_entity_poly.pdbx_strand_id
1 'polypeptide(L)'
;MYALSCSKLPGALPLYPSAAVTRHPTSSLLRPRRCQVRAASSTTKQQLERRAVVSSFLYKFTQENGQKKAKVALFKRSTQVRTYRQRWAVISGSIEPDDPSPLAAAWREICEETTLTPSSLELLRQGKSYSLPDESIGREWIITPFAFRLKDVSEGGKGEAGIILDHEHETWAWYDPMDIEDSESFGAVPRLAESLRRVWFEKDLGLAAGAVLTEGLNKLKHDHESTAHQSSVFSLRILRNIMLELDAQQPVDEWWTKVKFAAWHIWKNGKETLCVPILYALLAVLKSMEERLQETKKDAADNSANASRNVLVRELDDHIASAGQDAACSRVGSALVSFLRIHFAAQEGSGQPLKVLTVSNNAMLTNALRHIVSDTEFLLDLRVPEQCSSFEGMSLAESLLQQLDPSQAISKSDAKEHEHLDRGAVFKLNMTTYTDASLAAASEGVDVILLGADALIESGAVHHKTEAIPAILRARHASRKAKTVVLGEIAKVAHSKVVGVCITRDGDPADLTSTWQAGSAGLDRSVAGTVAYSRGGINATIRHPKHGRTTGLVDVRNALMEWIPSDLVDIYVLENGILTVEDIRDLAEAFAQEEERLFRHI
;
A
#
# COMPACT_ATOMS: atom_id res chain seq x y z
N MET A 1 -10.55 9.87 48.65
CA MET A 1 -11.55 9.77 49.75
C MET A 1 -12.89 10.12 49.11
N TYR A 2 -13.89 9.27 48.92
CA TYR A 2 -14.33 8.06 49.62
C TYR A 2 -14.74 6.94 48.65
N ALA A 3 -14.95 5.74 49.21
CA ALA A 3 -14.85 4.43 48.57
C ALA A 3 -16.14 3.85 47.94
N LEU A 4 -15.89 2.96 46.98
CA LEU A 4 -16.61 1.76 46.49
C LEU A 4 -17.94 1.33 47.13
N SER A 5 -18.89 0.95 46.25
CA SER A 5 -19.72 -0.25 46.45
C SER A 5 -20.17 -0.84 45.10
N CYS A 6 -19.97 -2.14 44.97
CA CYS A 6 -20.23 -2.99 43.82
C CYS A 6 -21.57 -3.70 44.03
N SER A 7 -22.48 -3.73 43.05
CA SER A 7 -23.63 -4.65 43.09
C SER A 7 -23.94 -5.21 41.70
N LYS A 8 -24.05 -6.54 41.68
CA LYS A 8 -24.36 -7.44 40.56
C LYS A 8 -25.88 -7.54 40.36
N LEU A 9 -26.30 -7.73 39.11
CA LEU A 9 -27.60 -8.30 38.72
C LEU A 9 -27.39 -9.28 37.53
N PRO A 10 -28.34 -10.20 37.24
CA PRO A 10 -28.07 -11.61 37.01
C PRO A 10 -28.30 -12.08 35.56
N GLY A 11 -27.90 -13.33 35.29
CA GLY A 11 -27.86 -13.93 33.95
C GLY A 11 -29.12 -14.67 33.47
N ALA A 12 -29.00 -15.17 32.24
CA ALA A 12 -29.74 -16.24 31.56
C ALA A 12 -29.02 -16.47 30.21
N LEU A 13 -28.94 -17.62 29.53
CA LEU A 13 -29.14 -19.06 29.72
C LEU A 13 -28.46 -19.72 28.47
N PRO A 14 -28.15 -21.03 28.46
CA PRO A 14 -27.21 -21.67 27.53
C PRO A 14 -27.88 -22.38 26.31
N LEU A 15 -27.10 -22.62 25.26
CA LEU A 15 -27.45 -23.52 24.14
C LEU A 15 -26.77 -24.91 24.30
N TYR A 16 -27.59 -25.96 24.26
CA TYR A 16 -27.29 -27.41 24.21
C TYR A 16 -27.11 -27.90 22.74
N PRO A 17 -26.82 -29.18 22.42
CA PRO A 17 -25.76 -30.07 22.93
C PRO A 17 -25.06 -30.96 21.86
N SER A 18 -24.01 -31.65 22.32
CA SER A 18 -23.34 -32.79 21.67
C SER A 18 -24.16 -34.10 21.83
N ALA A 19 -24.22 -34.92 20.78
CA ALA A 19 -24.87 -36.22 20.79
C ALA A 19 -23.83 -37.36 20.78
N ALA A 20 -23.80 -38.13 21.87
CA ALA A 20 -23.17 -39.44 21.97
C ALA A 20 -24.27 -40.51 21.98
N VAL A 21 -24.09 -41.59 21.21
CA VAL A 21 -24.96 -42.77 21.23
C VAL A 21 -24.11 -44.00 21.51
N THR A 22 -24.50 -44.78 22.52
CA THR A 22 -23.93 -46.11 22.81
C THR A 22 -25.02 -47.17 22.95
N ARG A 23 -24.78 -48.27 22.22
CA ARG A 23 -24.98 -49.71 22.52
C ARG A 23 -26.40 -50.31 22.64
N HIS A 24 -26.59 -51.46 21.97
CA HIS A 24 -26.68 -52.80 22.59
C HIS A 24 -26.75 -53.94 21.51
N PRO A 25 -26.60 -55.25 21.87
CA PRO A 25 -25.84 -56.23 21.07
C PRO A 25 -26.56 -57.57 20.72
N THR A 26 -25.82 -58.44 20.01
CA THR A 26 -25.76 -59.93 20.01
C THR A 26 -26.30 -60.81 18.86
N SER A 27 -25.38 -61.71 18.44
CA SER A 27 -25.50 -63.05 17.82
C SER A 27 -25.79 -63.11 16.30
N SER A 28 -25.22 -64.00 15.48
CA SER A 28 -24.16 -65.02 15.56
C SER A 28 -23.84 -65.53 14.14
N LEU A 29 -22.59 -66.01 13.94
CA LEU A 29 -22.14 -67.09 13.02
C LEU A 29 -22.41 -67.00 11.49
N LEU A 30 -21.32 -66.88 10.71
CA LEU A 30 -20.83 -67.90 9.74
C LEU A 30 -19.60 -67.36 8.96
N ARG A 31 -18.48 -68.08 9.00
CA ARG A 31 -17.28 -67.85 8.16
C ARG A 31 -17.53 -68.39 6.74
N PRO A 32 -16.91 -67.78 5.71
CA PRO A 32 -15.95 -68.57 4.94
C PRO A 32 -14.68 -67.83 4.46
N ARG A 33 -13.57 -68.56 4.57
CA ARG A 33 -12.38 -68.70 3.71
C ARG A 33 -11.73 -67.45 3.06
N ARG A 34 -10.48 -67.23 3.53
CA ARG A 34 -9.34 -66.55 2.90
C ARG A 34 -9.28 -66.71 1.37
N CYS A 35 -9.32 -65.59 0.65
CA CYS A 35 -8.61 -65.38 -0.60
C CYS A 35 -7.60 -64.25 -0.37
N GLN A 36 -6.31 -64.58 -0.35
CA GLN A 36 -5.24 -63.58 -0.42
C GLN A 36 -5.17 -63.06 -1.86
N VAL A 37 -5.78 -61.91 -2.10
CA VAL A 37 -5.44 -61.09 -3.27
C VAL A 37 -4.38 -60.11 -2.79
N ARG A 38 -3.18 -60.18 -3.39
CA ARG A 38 -2.12 -59.18 -3.22
C ARG A 38 -2.70 -57.82 -3.64
N ALA A 39 -3.05 -56.99 -2.66
CA ALA A 39 -3.30 -55.59 -2.89
C ALA A 39 -1.96 -54.95 -3.28
N ALA A 40 -1.90 -54.42 -4.50
CA ALA A 40 -0.85 -53.49 -4.90
C ALA A 40 -0.79 -52.37 -3.86
N SER A 41 0.42 -52.04 -3.42
CA SER A 41 0.68 -50.93 -2.50
C SER A 41 0.14 -49.64 -3.13
N SER A 42 -1.04 -49.19 -2.68
CA SER A 42 -1.47 -47.83 -2.86
C SER A 42 -0.51 -46.95 -2.07
N THR A 43 0.45 -46.33 -2.77
CA THR A 43 1.29 -45.26 -2.23
C THR A 43 0.40 -44.08 -1.90
N THR A 44 -0.14 -44.06 -0.68
CA THR A 44 -0.62 -42.82 -0.04
C THR A 44 0.56 -41.86 -0.02
N LYS A 45 0.56 -40.87 -0.93
CA LYS A 45 1.52 -39.75 -0.89
C LYS A 45 1.45 -39.14 0.51
N GLN A 46 2.56 -39.23 1.23
CA GLN A 46 2.69 -38.67 2.57
C GLN A 46 2.45 -37.16 2.47
N GLN A 47 1.50 -36.64 3.24
CA GLN A 47 1.16 -35.22 3.19
C GLN A 47 2.32 -34.41 3.78
N LEU A 48 2.94 -33.54 2.97
CA LEU A 48 4.06 -32.70 3.40
C LEU A 48 3.60 -31.66 4.42
N GLU A 49 4.41 -31.41 5.44
CA GLU A 49 4.16 -30.35 6.42
C GLU A 49 4.41 -28.99 5.76
N ARG A 50 3.37 -28.15 5.66
CA ARG A 50 3.48 -26.80 5.10
C ARG A 50 4.05 -25.81 6.10
N ARG A 51 5.08 -25.08 5.72
CA ARG A 51 5.69 -24.02 6.55
C ARG A 51 5.96 -22.76 5.75
N ALA A 52 5.42 -21.63 6.23
CA ALA A 52 5.72 -20.32 5.66
C ALA A 52 7.02 -19.78 6.24
N VAL A 53 7.92 -19.33 5.38
CA VAL A 53 9.27 -18.88 5.74
C VAL A 53 9.65 -17.63 4.95
N VAL A 54 10.59 -16.87 5.52
CA VAL A 54 11.23 -15.73 4.85
C VAL A 54 12.62 -16.10 4.37
N SER A 55 13.11 -15.41 3.35
CA SER A 55 14.51 -15.52 2.89
C SER A 55 15.07 -14.14 2.61
N SER A 56 16.02 -13.70 3.42
CA SER A 56 16.52 -12.33 3.46
C SER A 56 17.93 -12.25 2.89
N PHE A 57 18.03 -11.78 1.65
CA PHE A 57 19.29 -11.54 0.95
C PHE A 57 19.88 -10.20 1.39
N LEU A 58 21.08 -10.21 1.96
CA LEU A 58 21.78 -8.98 2.35
C LEU A 58 22.77 -8.58 1.26
N TYR A 59 22.66 -7.36 0.76
CA TYR A 59 23.47 -6.81 -0.32
C TYR A 59 24.37 -5.69 0.16
N LYS A 60 25.57 -5.60 -0.44
CA LYS A 60 26.35 -4.37 -0.47
C LYS A 60 26.66 -3.99 -1.92
N PHE A 61 26.94 -2.71 -2.13
CA PHE A 61 27.33 -2.20 -3.44
C PHE A 61 28.73 -1.61 -3.36
N THR A 62 29.67 -2.18 -4.10
CA THR A 62 31.07 -1.74 -4.12
C THR A 62 31.40 -1.09 -5.45
N GLN A 63 32.32 -0.13 -5.44
CA GLN A 63 32.89 0.43 -6.67
C GLN A 63 34.05 -0.45 -7.11
N GLU A 64 33.91 -1.13 -8.25
CA GLU A 64 34.93 -1.97 -8.86
C GLU A 64 35.14 -1.52 -10.31
N ASN A 65 36.37 -1.14 -10.67
CA ASN A 65 36.71 -0.65 -12.01
C ASN A 65 35.83 0.52 -12.52
N GLY A 66 35.39 1.40 -11.61
CA GLY A 66 34.51 2.53 -11.94
C GLY A 66 33.05 2.15 -12.16
N GLN A 67 32.68 0.88 -11.91
CA GLN A 67 31.30 0.40 -11.96
C GLN A 67 30.81 0.01 -10.57
N LYS A 68 29.55 0.36 -10.28
CA LYS A 68 28.87 -0.07 -9.06
C LYS A 68 28.47 -1.54 -9.21
N LYS A 69 29.12 -2.44 -8.47
CA LYS A 69 28.86 -3.88 -8.47
C LYS A 69 28.14 -4.30 -7.19
N ALA A 70 27.13 -5.15 -7.33
CA ALA A 70 26.43 -5.74 -6.19
C ALA A 70 27.14 -7.00 -5.70
N LYS A 71 27.17 -7.19 -4.39
CA LYS A 71 27.54 -8.45 -3.75
C LYS A 71 26.44 -8.86 -2.79
N VAL A 72 26.18 -10.15 -2.68
CA VAL A 72 25.19 -10.73 -1.77
C VAL A 72 25.87 -11.64 -0.76
N ALA A 73 25.48 -11.53 0.50
CA ALA A 73 26.03 -12.35 1.58
C ALA A 73 25.33 -13.71 1.59
N LEU A 74 26.13 -14.77 1.61
CA LEU A 74 25.66 -16.13 1.92
C LEU A 74 26.28 -16.58 3.24
N PHE A 75 25.49 -17.34 4.00
CA PHE A 75 25.80 -17.80 5.34
C PHE A 75 25.89 -19.32 5.33
N LYS A 76 26.97 -19.86 5.88
CA LYS A 76 27.21 -21.30 5.97
C LYS A 76 26.44 -21.83 7.19
N ARG A 77 25.37 -22.61 6.94
CA ARG A 77 24.55 -23.19 8.00
C ARG A 77 25.37 -24.13 8.88
N SER A 78 25.22 -24.00 10.20
CA SER A 78 25.99 -24.75 11.18
C SER A 78 25.59 -26.23 11.22
N THR A 79 26.31 -27.03 12.00
CA THR A 79 25.88 -28.39 12.33
C THR A 79 24.73 -28.45 13.35
N GLN A 80 24.42 -27.35 14.04
CA GLN A 80 23.44 -27.30 15.13
C GLN A 80 21.99 -27.17 14.63
N VAL A 81 21.81 -26.68 13.41
CA VAL A 81 20.48 -26.55 12.80
C VAL A 81 19.88 -27.91 12.41
N ARG A 82 18.55 -27.94 12.26
CA ARG A 82 17.79 -29.17 11.95
C ARG A 82 17.89 -29.60 10.50
N THR A 83 17.87 -28.65 9.56
CA THR A 83 17.80 -28.91 8.11
C THR A 83 18.92 -28.20 7.35
N TYR A 84 19.37 -28.83 6.27
CA TYR A 84 20.36 -28.30 5.32
C TYR A 84 21.69 -27.87 5.98
N ARG A 85 22.19 -28.69 6.91
CA ARG A 85 23.47 -28.45 7.60
C ARG A 85 24.60 -28.29 6.59
N GLN A 86 25.55 -27.39 6.88
CA GLN A 86 26.75 -27.14 6.08
C GLN A 86 26.50 -26.63 4.65
N ARG A 87 25.26 -26.26 4.31
CA ARG A 87 24.91 -25.64 3.04
C ARG A 87 24.96 -24.11 3.13
N TRP A 88 25.26 -23.46 2.01
CA TRP A 88 25.15 -22.01 1.87
C TRP A 88 23.67 -21.59 1.82
N ALA A 89 23.31 -20.60 2.61
CA ALA A 89 21.96 -20.07 2.72
C ALA A 89 21.97 -18.55 2.79
N VAL A 90 20.78 -17.98 2.87
CA VAL A 90 20.55 -16.62 3.34
C VAL A 90 19.95 -16.67 4.74
N ILE A 91 19.83 -15.52 5.38
CA ILE A 91 19.08 -15.39 6.63
C ILE A 91 17.64 -15.83 6.36
N SER A 92 17.12 -16.76 7.15
CA SER A 92 15.82 -17.38 6.86
C SER A 92 15.23 -18.01 8.10
N GLY A 93 13.95 -17.75 8.33
CA GLY A 93 13.21 -18.44 9.38
C GLY A 93 11.71 -18.44 9.15
N SER A 94 10.99 -18.95 10.15
CA SER A 94 9.55 -19.21 10.03
C SER A 94 8.77 -17.93 10.27
N ILE A 95 7.66 -17.77 9.55
CA ILE A 95 6.69 -16.71 9.85
C ILE A 95 5.81 -17.24 11.00
N GLU A 96 5.95 -16.63 12.17
CA GLU A 96 5.23 -17.01 13.38
C GLU A 96 3.84 -16.37 13.43
N PRO A 97 2.87 -16.94 14.18
CA PRO A 97 1.51 -16.40 14.23
C PRO A 97 1.38 -14.99 14.82
N ASP A 98 2.36 -14.57 15.61
CA ASP A 98 2.46 -13.24 16.24
C ASP A 98 3.26 -12.24 15.39
N ASP A 99 3.91 -12.68 14.31
CA ASP A 99 4.52 -11.76 13.35
C ASP A 99 3.40 -10.95 12.63
N PRO A 100 3.41 -9.61 12.70
CA PRO A 100 2.40 -8.78 12.04
C PRO A 100 2.39 -8.92 10.51
N SER A 101 3.53 -9.28 9.93
CA SER A 101 3.69 -9.47 8.49
C SER A 101 4.93 -10.32 8.16
N PRO A 102 5.04 -10.87 6.94
CA PRO A 102 6.27 -11.54 6.50
C PRO A 102 7.51 -10.63 6.56
N LEU A 103 7.36 -9.32 6.35
CA LEU A 103 8.48 -8.39 6.48
C LEU A 103 8.92 -8.23 7.94
N ALA A 104 7.97 -8.26 8.90
CA ALA A 104 8.30 -8.24 10.32
C ALA A 104 9.09 -9.50 10.74
N ALA A 105 8.66 -10.67 10.26
CA ALA A 105 9.42 -11.91 10.43
C ALA A 105 10.84 -11.79 9.85
N ALA A 106 10.98 -11.24 8.63
CA ALA A 106 12.29 -11.01 8.02
C ALA A 106 13.19 -10.10 8.88
N TRP A 107 12.65 -9.04 9.47
CA TRP A 107 13.39 -8.16 10.37
C TRP A 107 13.81 -8.86 11.68
N ARG A 108 12.94 -9.69 12.25
CA ARG A 108 13.21 -10.49 13.45
C ARG A 108 14.35 -11.47 13.20
N GLU A 109 14.24 -12.30 12.17
CA GLU A 109 15.25 -13.31 11.81
C GLU A 109 16.61 -12.66 11.49
N ILE A 110 16.62 -11.54 10.75
CA ILE A 110 17.86 -10.77 10.53
C ILE A 110 18.48 -10.31 11.85
N CYS A 111 17.68 -9.83 12.79
CA CYS A 111 18.19 -9.36 14.07
C CYS A 111 18.75 -10.51 14.91
N GLU A 112 18.05 -11.65 14.94
CA GLU A 112 18.44 -12.85 15.68
C GLU A 112 19.72 -13.47 15.13
N GLU A 113 19.82 -13.64 13.80
CA GLU A 113 20.95 -14.32 13.17
C GLU A 113 22.17 -13.42 12.91
N THR A 114 22.01 -12.09 12.90
CA THR A 114 23.11 -11.15 12.54
C THR A 114 23.30 -9.93 13.44
N THR A 115 22.38 -9.64 14.37
CA THR A 115 22.31 -8.41 15.20
C THR A 115 22.08 -7.10 14.43
N LEU A 116 21.84 -7.18 13.12
CA LEU A 116 21.48 -6.03 12.31
C LEU A 116 20.04 -5.60 12.61
N THR A 117 19.77 -4.31 12.43
CA THR A 117 18.46 -3.69 12.72
C THR A 117 18.07 -2.76 11.58
N PRO A 118 16.85 -2.19 11.56
CA PRO A 118 16.44 -1.21 10.54
C PRO A 118 17.35 0.03 10.41
N SER A 119 18.16 0.34 11.44
CA SER A 119 19.19 1.38 11.34
C SER A 119 20.37 0.98 10.46
N SER A 120 20.67 -0.32 10.35
CA SER A 120 21.81 -0.87 9.62
C SER A 120 21.47 -1.33 8.21
N LEU A 121 20.18 -1.49 7.91
CA LEU A 121 19.70 -2.03 6.65
C LEU A 121 18.63 -1.11 6.03
N GLU A 122 18.41 -1.28 4.74
CA GLU A 122 17.31 -0.68 3.98
C GLU A 122 16.64 -1.80 3.16
N LEU A 123 15.31 -1.88 3.18
CA LEU A 123 14.60 -2.82 2.31
C LEU A 123 14.73 -2.35 0.85
N LEU A 124 15.42 -3.15 0.03
CA LEU A 124 15.53 -2.89 -1.41
C LEU A 124 14.31 -3.40 -2.14
N ARG A 125 14.00 -4.69 -1.98
CA ARG A 125 13.01 -5.38 -2.79
C ARG A 125 12.33 -6.51 -2.02
N GLN A 126 11.09 -6.77 -2.36
CA GLN A 126 10.32 -7.96 -2.05
C GLN A 126 10.09 -8.75 -3.34
N GLY A 127 10.28 -10.06 -3.26
CA GLY A 127 10.01 -10.99 -4.35
C GLY A 127 8.72 -11.77 -4.13
N LYS A 128 8.15 -12.30 -5.22
CA LYS A 128 6.87 -13.00 -5.15
C LYS A 128 7.03 -14.33 -4.42
N SER A 129 6.17 -14.62 -3.45
CA SER A 129 6.22 -15.86 -2.70
C SER A 129 5.99 -17.09 -3.58
N TYR A 130 6.60 -18.22 -3.25
CA TYR A 130 6.47 -19.46 -4.01
C TYR A 130 6.55 -20.70 -3.14
N SER A 131 6.05 -21.83 -3.65
CA SER A 131 6.05 -23.12 -2.95
C SER A 131 7.20 -24.02 -3.42
N LEU A 132 7.87 -24.63 -2.45
CA LEU A 132 8.96 -25.59 -2.64
C LEU A 132 8.65 -26.88 -1.86
N PRO A 133 8.12 -27.92 -2.51
CA PRO A 133 8.02 -29.24 -1.91
C PRO A 133 9.40 -29.91 -1.81
N ASP A 134 9.76 -30.36 -0.63
CA ASP A 134 10.96 -31.14 -0.34
C ASP A 134 10.58 -32.44 0.37
N GLU A 135 10.39 -33.48 -0.43
CA GLU A 135 10.03 -34.82 0.04
C GLU A 135 11.12 -35.44 0.94
N SER A 136 12.39 -35.03 0.78
CA SER A 136 13.51 -35.60 1.55
C SER A 136 13.45 -35.28 3.03
N ILE A 137 12.79 -34.17 3.39
CA ILE A 137 12.57 -33.75 4.77
C ILE A 137 11.08 -33.70 5.14
N GLY A 138 10.20 -34.15 4.24
CA GLY A 138 8.76 -34.20 4.46
C GLY A 138 8.08 -32.84 4.59
N ARG A 139 8.58 -31.80 3.93
CA ARG A 139 8.07 -30.41 4.07
C ARG A 139 7.73 -29.76 2.74
N GLU A 140 6.79 -28.82 2.77
CA GLU A 140 6.52 -27.88 1.69
C GLU A 140 6.73 -26.46 2.23
N TRP A 141 7.77 -25.80 1.72
CA TRP A 141 8.12 -24.43 2.11
C TRP A 141 7.33 -23.42 1.28
N ILE A 142 6.71 -22.44 1.94
CA ILE A 142 6.12 -21.26 1.30
C ILE A 142 7.07 -20.11 1.55
N ILE A 143 7.94 -19.83 0.59
CA ILE A 143 9.09 -18.93 0.76
C ILE A 143 8.71 -17.53 0.30
N THR A 144 8.93 -16.52 1.14
CA THR A 144 8.79 -15.09 0.81
C THR A 144 10.17 -14.42 0.80
N PRO A 145 10.75 -14.14 -0.37
CA PRO A 145 12.09 -13.59 -0.47
C PRO A 145 12.11 -12.05 -0.35
N PHE A 146 13.12 -11.52 0.32
CA PHE A 146 13.41 -10.10 0.51
C PHE A 146 14.87 -9.80 0.22
N ALA A 147 15.15 -8.61 -0.32
CA ALA A 147 16.50 -8.08 -0.47
C ALA A 147 16.66 -6.83 0.38
N PHE A 148 17.74 -6.77 1.15
CA PHE A 148 18.11 -5.63 1.99
C PHE A 148 19.48 -5.11 1.60
N ARG A 149 19.66 -3.79 1.62
CA ARG A 149 20.96 -3.14 1.46
C ARG A 149 21.58 -2.91 2.83
N LEU A 150 22.82 -3.34 2.99
CA LEU A 150 23.65 -2.98 4.12
C LEU A 150 24.09 -1.52 3.99
N LYS A 151 23.74 -0.71 5.00
CA LYS A 151 24.14 0.70 5.10
C LYS A 151 25.57 0.76 5.63
N ASP A 152 26.37 1.61 5.01
CA ASP A 152 27.72 1.90 5.47
C ASP A 152 27.70 2.71 6.77
N VAL A 153 28.84 2.72 7.46
CA VAL A 153 29.02 3.52 8.70
C VAL A 153 28.81 5.01 8.43
N SER A 154 29.18 5.50 7.24
CA SER A 154 28.95 6.88 6.80
C SER A 154 27.47 7.24 6.66
N GLU A 155 26.60 6.24 6.43
CA GLU A 155 25.14 6.40 6.34
C GLU A 155 24.44 6.21 7.70
N GLY A 156 25.22 6.02 8.78
CA GLY A 156 24.70 5.72 10.12
C GLY A 156 24.39 4.24 10.37
N GLY A 157 24.74 3.35 9.44
CA GLY A 157 24.65 1.91 9.61
C GLY A 157 25.81 1.31 10.41
N LYS A 158 25.76 0.01 10.68
CA LYS A 158 26.88 -0.72 11.31
C LYS A 158 27.91 -1.26 10.31
N GLY A 159 27.61 -1.22 9.01
CA GLY A 159 28.44 -1.85 7.98
C GLY A 159 28.68 -3.35 8.21
N GLU A 160 29.70 -3.91 7.57
CA GLU A 160 30.04 -5.34 7.66
C GLU A 160 30.44 -5.78 9.09
N ALA A 161 31.03 -4.87 9.86
CA ALA A 161 31.40 -5.13 11.25
C ALA A 161 30.18 -5.34 12.17
N GLY A 162 28.98 -4.97 11.71
CA GLY A 162 27.73 -5.21 12.42
C GLY A 162 27.18 -6.62 12.29
N ILE A 163 27.74 -7.46 11.41
CA ILE A 163 27.28 -8.84 11.21
C ILE A 163 27.93 -9.72 12.28
N ILE A 164 27.16 -10.05 13.32
CA ILE A 164 27.56 -10.96 14.39
C ILE A 164 26.64 -12.17 14.33
N LEU A 165 27.21 -13.31 13.95
CA LEU A 165 26.45 -14.54 13.75
C LEU A 165 26.03 -15.14 15.10
N ASP A 166 24.84 -15.74 15.08
CA ASP A 166 24.38 -16.61 16.14
C ASP A 166 24.81 -18.08 15.89
N HIS A 167 24.23 -19.01 16.65
CA HIS A 167 24.55 -20.44 16.55
C HIS A 167 24.05 -21.13 15.26
N GLU A 168 23.16 -20.50 14.48
CA GLU A 168 22.65 -21.08 13.24
C GLU A 168 23.69 -21.11 12.11
N HIS A 169 24.70 -20.24 12.18
CA HIS A 169 25.68 -20.03 11.12
C HIS A 169 27.12 -20.14 11.65
N GLU A 170 28.00 -20.78 10.88
CA GLU A 170 29.42 -20.95 11.24
C GLU A 170 30.31 -19.87 10.63
N THR A 171 29.97 -19.40 9.43
CA THR A 171 30.72 -18.37 8.70
C THR A 171 29.85 -17.76 7.61
N TRP A 172 30.33 -16.70 6.96
CA TRP A 172 29.62 -16.02 5.87
C TRP A 172 30.62 -15.44 4.86
N ALA A 173 30.17 -15.26 3.61
CA ALA A 173 30.99 -14.67 2.54
C ALA A 173 30.14 -13.90 1.52
N TRP A 174 30.80 -12.98 0.81
CA TRP A 174 30.21 -12.19 -0.28
C TRP A 174 30.35 -12.90 -1.62
N TYR A 175 29.25 -13.00 -2.37
CA TYR A 175 29.18 -13.60 -3.70
C TYR A 175 28.68 -12.59 -4.73
N ASP A 176 29.03 -12.81 -6.00
CA ASP A 176 28.34 -12.16 -7.10
C ASP A 176 26.94 -12.79 -7.25
N PRO A 177 25.85 -12.01 -7.25
CA PRO A 177 24.50 -12.55 -7.46
C PRO A 177 24.37 -13.33 -8.78
N MET A 178 25.18 -13.00 -9.80
CA MET A 178 25.15 -13.69 -11.09
C MET A 178 25.74 -15.10 -11.00
N ASP A 179 26.68 -15.35 -10.09
CA ASP A 179 27.39 -16.63 -9.92
C ASP A 179 26.61 -17.66 -9.07
N ILE A 180 25.50 -17.27 -8.43
CA ILE A 180 24.72 -18.18 -7.59
C ILE A 180 23.86 -19.12 -8.44
N GLU A 181 24.00 -20.42 -8.22
CA GLU A 181 23.32 -21.47 -8.99
C GLU A 181 22.70 -22.53 -8.09
N ASP A 182 21.63 -23.17 -8.58
CA ASP A 182 20.96 -24.31 -7.93
C ASP A 182 21.64 -25.65 -8.30
N SER A 183 22.98 -25.67 -8.30
CA SER A 183 23.77 -26.87 -8.55
C SER A 183 24.26 -27.50 -7.24
N GLU A 184 24.28 -28.82 -7.18
CA GLU A 184 24.78 -29.52 -5.98
C GLU A 184 26.26 -29.19 -5.72
N SER A 185 27.04 -28.92 -6.76
CA SER A 185 28.44 -28.46 -6.67
C SER A 185 28.60 -27.11 -5.98
N PHE A 186 27.63 -26.20 -6.11
CA PHE A 186 27.66 -24.92 -5.38
C PHE A 186 27.42 -25.13 -3.88
N GLY A 187 26.67 -26.18 -3.50
CA GLY A 187 26.48 -26.58 -2.12
C GLY A 187 25.55 -25.65 -1.33
N ALA A 188 24.61 -24.99 -1.99
CA ALA A 188 23.57 -24.17 -1.35
C ALA A 188 22.35 -24.98 -0.92
N VAL A 189 21.50 -24.36 -0.11
CA VAL A 189 20.13 -24.84 0.17
C VAL A 189 19.33 -24.96 -1.15
N PRO A 190 18.35 -25.88 -1.22
CA PRO A 190 17.59 -26.08 -2.44
C PRO A 190 16.91 -24.79 -2.94
N ARG A 191 17.00 -24.53 -4.26
CA ARG A 191 16.36 -23.40 -4.95
C ARG A 191 16.76 -22.01 -4.43
N LEU A 192 17.98 -21.87 -3.91
CA LEU A 192 18.54 -20.58 -3.51
C LEU A 192 18.59 -19.60 -4.69
N ALA A 193 19.03 -20.05 -5.87
CA ALA A 193 19.12 -19.19 -7.05
C ALA A 193 17.74 -18.76 -7.55
N GLU A 194 16.72 -19.62 -7.43
CA GLU A 194 15.35 -19.20 -7.69
C GLU A 194 14.82 -18.15 -6.71
N SER A 195 15.05 -18.32 -5.40
CA SER A 195 14.73 -17.28 -4.41
C SER A 195 15.43 -15.97 -4.73
N LEU A 196 16.69 -16.03 -5.17
CA LEU A 196 17.48 -14.86 -5.54
C LEU A 196 16.90 -14.15 -6.77
N ARG A 197 16.55 -14.88 -7.83
CA ARG A 197 15.98 -14.30 -9.08
C ARG A 197 14.72 -13.49 -8.83
N ARG A 198 13.92 -13.89 -7.83
CA ARG A 198 12.70 -13.17 -7.40
C ARG A 198 12.95 -11.81 -6.74
N VAL A 199 14.17 -11.53 -6.28
CA VAL A 199 14.57 -10.22 -5.71
C VAL A 199 15.71 -9.55 -6.47
N TRP A 200 16.38 -10.28 -7.36
CA TRP A 200 17.46 -9.81 -8.21
C TRP A 200 17.11 -10.01 -9.68
N PHE A 201 16.12 -9.23 -10.13
CA PHE A 201 15.52 -9.35 -11.46
C PHE A 201 16.51 -9.14 -12.61
N GLU A 202 17.69 -8.55 -12.35
CA GLU A 202 18.77 -8.42 -13.34
C GLU A 202 19.19 -9.77 -13.92
N LYS A 203 19.06 -10.85 -13.14
CA LYS A 203 19.39 -12.21 -13.57
C LYS A 203 18.43 -12.72 -14.64
N ASP A 204 17.17 -12.27 -14.62
CA ASP A 204 16.13 -12.72 -15.57
C ASP A 204 15.86 -11.69 -16.68
N LEU A 205 15.89 -10.39 -16.37
CA LEU A 205 15.68 -9.30 -17.32
C LEU A 205 16.93 -8.96 -18.14
N GLY A 206 18.13 -9.27 -17.62
CA GLY A 206 19.40 -8.80 -18.14
C GLY A 206 19.82 -7.45 -17.55
N LEU A 207 21.10 -7.10 -17.71
CA LEU A 207 21.69 -5.92 -17.05
C LEU A 207 21.08 -4.59 -17.52
N ALA A 208 20.78 -4.44 -18.82
CA ALA A 208 20.24 -3.20 -19.38
C ALA A 208 18.81 -2.93 -18.89
N ALA A 209 17.89 -3.88 -19.13
CA ALA A 209 16.51 -3.81 -18.65
C ALA A 209 16.43 -3.73 -17.10
N GLY A 210 17.29 -4.47 -16.40
CA GLY A 210 17.39 -4.40 -14.95
C GLY A 210 17.89 -3.05 -14.42
N ALA A 211 18.81 -2.38 -15.11
CA ALA A 211 19.24 -1.03 -14.76
C ALA A 211 18.08 -0.02 -14.90
N VAL A 212 17.32 -0.10 -16.00
CA VAL A 212 16.13 0.74 -16.21
C VAL A 212 15.10 0.54 -15.10
N LEU A 213 14.80 -0.72 -14.74
CA LEU A 213 13.87 -1.02 -13.66
C LEU A 213 14.39 -0.47 -12.33
N THR A 214 15.65 -0.72 -11.99
CA THR A 214 16.26 -0.23 -10.73
C THR A 214 16.21 1.29 -10.62
N GLU A 215 16.56 2.01 -11.69
CA GLU A 215 16.50 3.47 -11.71
C GLU A 215 15.05 3.97 -11.58
N GLY A 216 14.12 3.35 -12.30
CA GLY A 216 12.70 3.67 -12.23
C GLY A 216 12.10 3.47 -10.83
N LEU A 217 12.41 2.34 -10.18
CA LEU A 217 11.99 2.04 -8.81
C LEU A 217 12.56 3.07 -7.82
N ASN A 218 13.85 3.41 -7.94
CA ASN A 218 14.46 4.42 -7.07
C ASN A 218 13.80 5.80 -7.24
N LYS A 219 13.49 6.21 -8.48
CA LYS A 219 12.76 7.45 -8.74
C LYS A 219 11.36 7.42 -8.12
N LEU A 220 10.62 6.31 -8.28
CA LEU A 220 9.29 6.15 -7.66
C LEU A 220 9.35 6.26 -6.14
N LYS A 221 10.32 5.62 -5.48
CA LYS A 221 10.45 5.62 -4.01
C LYS A 221 10.68 7.01 -3.41
N HIS A 222 11.48 7.84 -4.09
CA HIS A 222 11.93 9.13 -3.59
C HIS A 222 11.13 10.32 -4.16
N ASP A 223 10.11 10.03 -4.98
CA ASP A 223 9.20 11.04 -5.49
C ASP A 223 8.07 11.28 -4.48
N HIS A 224 8.14 12.41 -3.78
CA HIS A 224 7.16 12.82 -2.77
C HIS A 224 6.14 13.82 -3.30
N GLU A 225 6.33 14.35 -4.50
CA GLU A 225 5.52 15.45 -5.06
C GLU A 225 4.48 14.95 -6.05
N SER A 226 4.73 13.84 -6.74
CA SER A 226 3.81 13.32 -7.73
C SER A 226 2.52 12.76 -7.13
N THR A 227 1.42 13.12 -7.78
CA THR A 227 0.09 12.54 -7.55
C THR A 227 0.02 11.05 -7.94
N ALA A 228 -1.00 10.35 -7.45
CA ALA A 228 -1.31 8.97 -7.83
C ALA A 228 -1.36 8.77 -9.35
N HIS A 229 -1.96 9.72 -10.07
CA HIS A 229 -2.05 9.71 -11.52
C HIS A 229 -0.66 9.81 -12.18
N GLN A 230 0.14 10.81 -11.79
CA GLN A 230 1.50 11.01 -12.33
C GLN A 230 2.40 9.81 -12.05
N SER A 231 2.35 9.23 -10.84
CA SER A 231 3.11 8.02 -10.51
C SER A 231 2.67 6.80 -11.31
N SER A 232 1.38 6.68 -11.63
CA SER A 232 0.86 5.61 -12.49
C SER A 232 1.36 5.74 -13.93
N VAL A 233 1.30 6.94 -14.51
CA VAL A 233 1.85 7.22 -15.84
C VAL A 233 3.36 7.00 -15.88
N PHE A 234 4.08 7.43 -14.85
CA PHE A 234 5.52 7.18 -14.74
C PHE A 234 5.85 5.68 -14.67
N SER A 235 5.05 4.90 -13.94
CA SER A 235 5.16 3.43 -13.86
C SER A 235 4.98 2.76 -15.23
N LEU A 236 4.01 3.22 -16.02
CA LEU A 236 3.81 2.76 -17.40
C LEU A 236 5.02 3.09 -18.29
N ARG A 237 5.62 4.28 -18.13
CA ARG A 237 6.85 4.66 -18.84
C ARG A 237 8.05 3.81 -18.45
N ILE A 238 8.18 3.42 -17.18
CA ILE A 238 9.21 2.47 -16.75
C ILE A 238 9.02 1.14 -17.48
N LEU A 239 7.79 0.59 -17.48
CA LEU A 239 7.49 -0.66 -18.17
C LEU A 239 7.83 -0.59 -19.66
N ARG A 240 7.45 0.53 -20.30
CA ARG A 240 7.76 0.79 -21.71
C ARG A 240 9.26 0.76 -21.98
N ASN A 241 10.05 1.45 -21.17
CA ASN A 241 11.50 1.51 -21.35
C ASN A 241 12.14 0.13 -21.13
N ILE A 242 11.63 -0.66 -20.19
CA ILE A 242 12.07 -2.05 -19.99
C ILE A 242 11.78 -2.90 -21.23
N MET A 243 10.58 -2.78 -21.80
CA MET A 243 10.19 -3.52 -23.01
C MET A 243 11.13 -3.27 -24.19
N LEU A 244 11.67 -2.06 -24.30
CA LEU A 244 12.63 -1.68 -25.34
C LEU A 244 14.04 -2.26 -25.13
N GLU A 245 14.43 -2.50 -23.87
CA GLU A 245 15.74 -3.06 -23.50
C GLU A 245 15.74 -4.60 -23.39
N LEU A 246 14.56 -5.23 -23.36
CA LEU A 246 14.46 -6.69 -23.32
C LEU A 246 14.97 -7.32 -24.63
N ASP A 247 15.65 -8.46 -24.50
CA ASP A 247 16.22 -9.19 -25.64
C ASP A 247 15.15 -9.59 -26.68
N ALA A 248 15.26 -9.00 -27.87
CA ALA A 248 14.35 -9.22 -28.98
C ALA A 248 14.51 -10.60 -29.64
N GLN A 249 15.58 -11.35 -29.36
CA GLN A 249 15.82 -12.68 -29.92
C GLN A 249 15.03 -13.78 -29.22
N GLN A 250 14.50 -13.52 -28.02
CA GLN A 250 13.73 -14.52 -27.27
C GLN A 250 12.39 -14.84 -27.96
N PRO A 251 11.73 -15.96 -27.65
CA PRO A 251 10.34 -16.17 -28.03
C PRO A 251 9.42 -15.09 -27.43
N VAL A 252 8.33 -14.75 -28.14
CA VAL A 252 7.38 -13.71 -27.67
C VAL A 252 6.74 -14.06 -26.33
N ASP A 253 6.48 -15.35 -26.07
CA ASP A 253 5.87 -15.81 -24.81
C ASP A 253 6.82 -15.69 -23.60
N GLU A 254 8.11 -15.96 -23.80
CA GLU A 254 9.13 -15.73 -22.77
C GLU A 254 9.33 -14.24 -22.52
N TRP A 255 9.41 -13.44 -23.59
CA TRP A 255 9.47 -11.99 -23.50
C TRP A 255 8.26 -11.42 -22.74
N TRP A 256 7.05 -11.90 -23.04
CA TRP A 256 5.83 -11.48 -22.36
C TRP A 256 5.84 -11.83 -20.88
N THR A 257 6.37 -13.00 -20.52
CA THR A 257 6.55 -13.40 -19.12
C THR A 257 7.47 -12.42 -18.38
N LYS A 258 8.56 -11.98 -19.01
CA LYS A 258 9.46 -10.96 -18.46
C LYS A 258 8.80 -9.58 -18.32
N VAL A 259 7.93 -9.19 -19.26
CA VAL A 259 7.14 -7.95 -19.16
C VAL A 259 6.22 -8.00 -17.93
N LYS A 260 5.50 -9.11 -17.72
CA LYS A 260 4.65 -9.28 -16.53
C LYS A 260 5.47 -9.31 -15.23
N PHE A 261 6.63 -9.97 -15.24
CA PHE A 261 7.55 -9.99 -14.11
C PHE A 261 8.06 -8.58 -13.76
N ALA A 262 8.45 -7.79 -14.76
CA ALA A 262 8.84 -6.40 -14.58
C ALA A 262 7.68 -5.55 -14.02
N ALA A 263 6.48 -5.66 -14.59
CA ALA A 263 5.30 -4.95 -14.11
C ALA A 263 4.99 -5.29 -12.64
N TRP A 264 5.10 -6.56 -12.25
CA TRP A 264 4.94 -6.96 -10.85
C TRP A 264 5.95 -6.28 -9.93
N HIS A 265 7.22 -6.21 -10.35
CA HIS A 265 8.23 -5.50 -9.58
C HIS A 265 7.95 -4.00 -9.49
N ILE A 266 7.45 -3.36 -10.54
CA ILE A 266 7.11 -1.92 -10.54
C ILE A 266 6.10 -1.60 -9.44
N TRP A 267 4.98 -2.32 -9.36
CA TRP A 267 3.96 -2.00 -8.35
C TRP A 267 4.36 -2.46 -6.94
N LYS A 268 5.03 -3.62 -6.80
CA LYS A 268 5.44 -4.12 -5.48
C LYS A 268 6.62 -3.40 -4.86
N ASN A 269 7.55 -2.94 -5.68
CA ASN A 269 8.83 -2.39 -5.23
C ASN A 269 9.00 -0.91 -5.57
N GLY A 270 8.00 -0.28 -6.20
CA GLY A 270 8.00 1.12 -6.60
C GLY A 270 7.72 2.02 -5.40
N LYS A 271 6.47 2.45 -5.23
CA LYS A 271 6.06 3.33 -4.13
C LYS A 271 4.93 2.68 -3.34
N GLU A 272 5.23 2.26 -2.12
CA GLU A 272 4.31 1.50 -1.25
C GLU A 272 2.97 2.23 -1.08
N THR A 273 3.01 3.52 -0.74
CA THR A 273 1.80 4.34 -0.51
C THR A 273 0.91 4.52 -1.74
N LEU A 274 1.43 4.30 -2.95
CA LEU A 274 0.70 4.42 -4.21
C LEU A 274 0.63 3.08 -4.98
N CYS A 275 0.81 1.95 -4.29
CA CYS A 275 0.88 0.64 -4.94
C CYS A 275 -0.42 0.30 -5.70
N VAL A 276 -1.59 0.70 -5.18
CA VAL A 276 -2.91 0.33 -5.73
C VAL A 276 -3.19 1.04 -7.06
N PRO A 277 -3.08 2.39 -7.17
CA PRO A 277 -3.18 3.07 -8.45
C PRO A 277 -2.18 2.59 -9.50
N ILE A 278 -0.93 2.36 -9.07
CA ILE A 278 0.13 1.85 -9.96
C ILE A 278 -0.25 0.46 -10.49
N LEU A 279 -0.67 -0.44 -9.60
CA LEU A 279 -1.13 -1.77 -9.97
C LEU A 279 -2.32 -1.70 -10.93
N TYR A 280 -3.30 -0.84 -10.66
CA TYR A 280 -4.46 -0.66 -11.54
C TYR A 280 -4.09 -0.24 -12.95
N ALA A 281 -3.23 0.76 -13.10
CA ALA A 281 -2.74 1.19 -14.41
C ALA A 281 -2.00 0.06 -15.13
N LEU A 282 -1.17 -0.71 -14.41
CA LEU A 282 -0.44 -1.84 -14.99
C LEU A 282 -1.37 -2.98 -15.40
N LEU A 283 -2.36 -3.36 -14.59
CA LEU A 283 -3.31 -4.41 -14.94
C LEU A 283 -4.16 -4.02 -16.16
N ALA A 284 -4.62 -2.77 -16.22
CA ALA A 284 -5.38 -2.26 -17.36
C ALA A 284 -4.58 -2.39 -18.67
N VAL A 285 -3.32 -1.96 -18.68
CA VAL A 285 -2.50 -2.04 -19.90
C VAL A 285 -2.10 -3.47 -20.23
N LEU A 286 -1.75 -4.29 -19.23
CA LEU A 286 -1.37 -5.69 -19.45
C LEU A 286 -2.53 -6.51 -20.02
N LYS A 287 -3.76 -6.24 -19.56
CA LYS A 287 -4.97 -6.84 -20.10
C LYS A 287 -5.16 -6.48 -21.57
N SER A 288 -5.11 -5.18 -21.91
CA SER A 288 -5.24 -4.73 -23.31
C SER A 288 -4.15 -5.36 -24.20
N MET A 289 -2.90 -5.33 -23.74
CA MET A 289 -1.77 -5.93 -24.46
C MET A 289 -1.94 -7.44 -24.66
N GLU A 290 -2.46 -8.17 -23.68
CA GLU A 290 -2.71 -9.61 -23.83
C GLU A 290 -3.80 -9.90 -24.86
N GLU A 291 -4.87 -9.11 -24.88
CA GLU A 291 -5.93 -9.19 -25.90
C GLU A 291 -5.35 -8.96 -27.31
N ARG A 292 -4.55 -7.90 -27.49
CA ARG A 292 -3.84 -7.61 -28.75
C ARG A 292 -2.85 -8.71 -29.16
N LEU A 293 -2.16 -9.32 -28.19
CA LEU A 293 -1.25 -10.44 -28.46
C LEU A 293 -2.02 -11.66 -28.97
N GLN A 294 -3.20 -11.95 -28.41
CA GLN A 294 -4.04 -13.07 -28.86
C GLN A 294 -4.65 -12.84 -30.25
N GLU A 295 -5.05 -11.61 -30.57
CA GLU A 295 -5.49 -11.23 -31.92
C GLU A 295 -4.37 -11.45 -32.95
N THR A 296 -3.16 -10.96 -32.65
CA THR A 296 -1.99 -11.11 -33.52
C THR A 296 -1.63 -12.57 -33.77
N LYS A 297 -1.87 -13.46 -32.80
CA LYS A 297 -1.68 -14.93 -32.93
C LYS A 297 -2.75 -15.60 -33.79
N LYS A 298 -3.96 -15.05 -33.89
CA LYS A 298 -5.03 -15.58 -34.74
C LYS A 298 -4.81 -15.24 -36.22
N ASP A 299 -4.21 -14.09 -36.49
CA ASP A 299 -3.89 -13.61 -37.84
C ASP A 299 -2.58 -14.22 -38.42
N ALA A 300 -2.10 -15.31 -37.82
CA ALA A 300 -0.74 -15.87 -37.96
C ALA A 300 -0.41 -16.58 -39.29
N ALA A 301 -0.70 -15.95 -40.43
CA ALA A 301 -0.09 -16.37 -41.69
C ALA A 301 1.34 -15.81 -41.87
N ASP A 302 1.69 -14.63 -41.32
CA ASP A 302 2.95 -13.94 -41.67
C ASP A 302 3.58 -13.03 -40.58
N ASN A 303 3.07 -12.99 -39.34
CA ASN A 303 3.56 -12.01 -38.35
C ASN A 303 4.87 -12.43 -37.65
N SER A 304 5.95 -11.69 -37.92
CA SER A 304 7.24 -11.78 -37.21
C SER A 304 7.11 -11.44 -35.73
N ALA A 305 7.92 -12.09 -34.87
CA ALA A 305 8.01 -11.81 -33.44
C ALA A 305 8.27 -10.32 -33.13
N ASN A 306 9.06 -9.64 -33.96
CA ASN A 306 9.34 -8.21 -33.82
C ASN A 306 8.13 -7.33 -34.15
N ALA A 307 7.30 -7.74 -35.12
CA ALA A 307 6.06 -7.02 -35.42
C ALA A 307 5.09 -7.11 -34.24
N SER A 308 4.96 -8.29 -33.63
CA SER A 308 4.13 -8.49 -32.44
C SER A 308 4.57 -7.60 -31.28
N ARG A 309 5.88 -7.53 -30.99
CA ARG A 309 6.42 -6.64 -29.94
C ARG A 309 6.14 -5.17 -30.21
N ASN A 310 6.34 -4.72 -31.45
CA ASN A 310 6.09 -3.33 -31.82
C ASN A 310 4.61 -2.96 -31.66
N VAL A 311 3.69 -3.88 -31.93
CA VAL A 311 2.25 -3.68 -31.66
C VAL A 311 2.01 -3.49 -30.17
N LEU A 312 2.62 -4.32 -29.32
CA LEU A 312 2.45 -4.22 -27.86
C LEU A 312 3.08 -2.95 -27.26
N VAL A 313 4.24 -2.52 -27.77
CA VAL A 313 4.85 -1.24 -27.37
C VAL A 313 3.95 -0.06 -27.76
N ARG A 314 3.34 -0.10 -28.96
CA ARG A 314 2.40 0.93 -29.41
C ARG A 314 1.13 0.97 -28.56
N GLU A 315 0.58 -0.19 -28.21
CA GLU A 315 -0.59 -0.30 -27.32
C GLU A 315 -0.32 0.38 -25.96
N LEU A 316 0.88 0.21 -25.42
CA LEU A 316 1.33 0.88 -24.19
C LEU A 316 1.52 2.40 -24.39
N ASP A 317 2.09 2.81 -25.53
CA ASP A 317 2.23 4.23 -25.88
C ASP A 317 0.86 4.94 -25.98
N ASP A 318 -0.13 4.30 -26.60
CA ASP A 318 -1.49 4.82 -26.72
C ASP A 318 -2.17 4.94 -25.35
N HIS A 319 -1.93 3.98 -24.44
CA HIS A 319 -2.39 4.06 -23.05
C HIS A 319 -1.73 5.22 -22.28
N ILE A 320 -0.42 5.41 -22.42
CA ILE A 320 0.30 6.53 -21.78
C ILE A 320 -0.21 7.87 -22.31
N ALA A 321 -0.48 7.98 -23.61
CA ALA A 321 -1.01 9.19 -24.23
C ALA A 321 -2.46 9.48 -23.77
N SER A 322 -3.28 8.45 -23.64
CA SER A 322 -4.69 8.58 -23.21
C SER A 322 -4.83 8.85 -21.72
N ALA A 323 -3.88 8.39 -20.91
CA ALA A 323 -3.90 8.59 -19.45
C ALA A 323 -3.86 10.08 -19.06
N GLY A 324 -3.23 10.96 -19.84
CA GLY A 324 -3.09 12.39 -19.50
C GLY A 324 -4.38 13.24 -19.52
N GLN A 325 -5.57 12.62 -19.65
CA GLN A 325 -6.85 13.33 -19.64
C GLN A 325 -7.53 13.15 -18.27
N ASP A 326 -7.76 14.25 -17.53
CA ASP A 326 -8.44 14.32 -16.22
C ASP A 326 -9.95 13.95 -16.26
N ALA A 327 -10.33 13.07 -17.18
CA ALA A 327 -11.70 12.68 -17.43
C ALA A 327 -12.34 12.00 -16.21
N ALA A 328 -11.57 11.31 -15.37
CA ALA A 328 -12.07 10.71 -14.13
C ALA A 328 -12.53 11.78 -13.13
N CYS A 329 -11.68 12.77 -12.82
CA CYS A 329 -12.02 13.88 -11.93
C CYS A 329 -13.28 14.62 -12.39
N SER A 330 -13.43 14.87 -13.70
CA SER A 330 -14.60 15.55 -14.24
C SER A 330 -15.88 14.71 -14.15
N ARG A 331 -15.80 13.39 -14.40
CA ARG A 331 -16.93 12.47 -14.22
C ARG A 331 -17.38 12.39 -12.76
N VAL A 332 -16.44 12.29 -11.82
CA VAL A 332 -16.74 12.31 -10.37
C VAL A 332 -17.42 13.62 -9.98
N GLY A 333 -16.89 14.77 -10.43
CA GLY A 333 -17.50 16.08 -10.17
C GLY A 333 -18.93 16.19 -10.70
N SER A 334 -19.18 15.71 -11.92
CA SER A 334 -20.51 15.69 -12.53
C SER A 334 -21.49 14.78 -11.77
N ALA A 335 -21.03 13.62 -11.32
CA ALA A 335 -21.82 12.69 -10.51
C ALA A 335 -22.16 13.30 -9.13
N LEU A 336 -21.22 13.99 -8.50
CA LEU A 336 -21.44 14.71 -7.24
C LEU A 336 -22.48 15.82 -7.40
N VAL A 337 -22.36 16.66 -8.44
CA VAL A 337 -23.34 17.71 -8.73
C VAL A 337 -24.74 17.12 -8.91
N SER A 338 -24.86 16.01 -9.65
CA SER A 338 -26.12 15.30 -9.85
C SER A 338 -26.72 14.81 -8.53
N PHE A 339 -25.88 14.23 -7.66
CA PHE A 339 -26.28 13.82 -6.31
C PHE A 339 -26.83 14.99 -5.48
N LEU A 340 -26.09 16.12 -5.45
CA LEU A 340 -26.46 17.29 -4.66
C LEU A 340 -27.77 17.91 -5.13
N ARG A 341 -27.99 17.99 -6.45
CA ARG A 341 -29.27 18.47 -7.01
C ARG A 341 -30.46 17.63 -6.60
N ILE A 342 -30.29 16.32 -6.45
CA ILE A 342 -31.38 15.42 -6.03
C ILE A 342 -31.67 15.58 -4.54
N HIS A 343 -30.63 15.63 -3.69
CA HIS A 343 -30.79 15.55 -2.24
C HIS A 343 -30.94 16.92 -1.55
N PHE A 344 -30.44 17.98 -2.19
CA PHE A 344 -30.41 19.35 -1.67
C PHE A 344 -31.06 20.34 -2.64
N ALA A 345 -31.96 19.89 -3.52
CA ALA A 345 -32.68 20.71 -4.50
C ALA A 345 -33.27 22.00 -3.91
N ALA A 346 -33.82 21.91 -2.69
CA ALA A 346 -34.46 23.04 -2.01
C ALA A 346 -33.48 24.16 -1.62
N GLN A 347 -32.18 23.89 -1.56
CA GLN A 347 -31.15 24.88 -1.25
C GLN A 347 -30.61 25.58 -2.50
N GLU A 348 -30.64 24.96 -3.68
CA GLU A 348 -30.13 25.54 -4.93
C GLU A 348 -30.95 26.80 -5.30
N GLY A 349 -30.31 27.96 -5.42
CA GLY A 349 -30.98 29.23 -5.71
C GLY A 349 -31.87 29.81 -4.59
N SER A 350 -31.92 29.17 -3.42
CA SER A 350 -32.73 29.63 -2.28
C SER A 350 -32.10 30.77 -1.46
N GLY A 351 -30.80 31.03 -1.68
CA GLY A 351 -29.99 31.93 -0.85
C GLY A 351 -29.52 31.32 0.48
N GLN A 352 -29.98 30.12 0.86
CA GLN A 352 -29.43 29.39 2.00
C GLN A 352 -28.13 28.67 1.61
N PRO A 353 -27.05 28.81 2.38
CA PRO A 353 -25.79 28.15 2.05
C PRO A 353 -25.85 26.64 2.32
N LEU A 354 -25.31 25.86 1.38
CA LEU A 354 -24.98 24.45 1.57
C LEU A 354 -23.68 24.37 2.38
N LYS A 355 -23.77 23.84 3.60
CA LYS A 355 -22.63 23.76 4.52
C LYS A 355 -21.86 22.47 4.32
N VAL A 356 -20.62 22.57 3.85
CA VAL A 356 -19.76 21.43 3.54
C VAL A 356 -18.55 21.44 4.46
N LEU A 357 -18.24 20.30 5.09
CA LEU A 357 -17.02 20.07 5.84
C LEU A 357 -16.15 19.07 5.08
N THR A 358 -14.86 19.38 4.89
CA THR A 358 -13.86 18.43 4.38
C THR A 358 -12.62 18.47 5.25
N VAL A 359 -12.01 17.30 5.45
CA VAL A 359 -10.72 17.12 6.13
C VAL A 359 -9.65 16.55 5.18
N SER A 360 -9.92 16.59 3.88
CA SER A 360 -9.06 16.05 2.83
C SER A 360 -8.53 17.18 1.96
N ASN A 361 -7.29 17.04 1.46
CA ASN A 361 -6.75 17.86 0.39
C ASN A 361 -6.26 16.96 -0.74
N ASN A 362 -7.03 16.86 -1.82
CA ASN A 362 -6.60 16.16 -3.03
C ASN A 362 -7.24 16.76 -4.29
N ALA A 363 -6.61 16.50 -5.44
CA ALA A 363 -7.03 17.07 -6.73
C ALA A 363 -8.47 16.72 -7.11
N MET A 364 -8.95 15.53 -6.74
CA MET A 364 -10.33 15.11 -7.00
C MET A 364 -11.33 15.95 -6.23
N LEU A 365 -11.08 16.18 -4.94
CA LEU A 365 -11.91 17.02 -4.10
C LEU A 365 -11.91 18.47 -4.62
N THR A 366 -10.75 19.03 -4.93
CA THR A 366 -10.63 20.38 -5.50
C THR A 366 -11.45 20.50 -6.79
N ASN A 367 -11.32 19.54 -7.70
CA ASN A 367 -12.08 19.54 -8.94
C ASN A 367 -13.59 19.37 -8.71
N ALA A 368 -14.00 18.52 -7.76
CA ALA A 368 -15.40 18.32 -7.42
C ALA A 368 -16.03 19.57 -6.81
N LEU A 369 -15.32 20.26 -5.90
CA LEU A 369 -15.73 21.55 -5.34
C LEU A 369 -15.84 22.63 -6.43
N ARG A 370 -14.90 22.66 -7.38
CA ARG A 370 -14.96 23.55 -8.55
C ARG A 370 -16.23 23.30 -9.37
N HIS A 371 -16.57 22.04 -9.65
CA HIS A 371 -17.81 21.69 -10.34
C HIS A 371 -19.07 22.16 -9.58
N ILE A 372 -19.08 22.09 -8.25
CA ILE A 372 -20.20 22.64 -7.46
C ILE A 372 -20.32 24.14 -7.70
N VAL A 373 -19.22 24.91 -7.57
CA VAL A 373 -19.25 26.37 -7.71
C VAL A 373 -19.59 26.81 -9.14
N SER A 374 -18.98 26.16 -10.15
CA SER A 374 -19.12 26.53 -11.56
C SER A 374 -20.45 26.08 -12.17
N ASP A 375 -20.92 24.86 -11.87
CA ASP A 375 -22.02 24.23 -12.62
C ASP A 375 -23.37 24.32 -11.91
N THR A 376 -23.41 24.89 -10.70
CA THR A 376 -24.62 25.00 -9.87
C THR A 376 -24.86 26.42 -9.35
N GLU A 377 -26.06 26.65 -8.80
CA GLU A 377 -26.40 27.88 -8.10
C GLU A 377 -26.45 27.68 -6.57
N PHE A 378 -25.70 26.69 -6.05
CA PHE A 378 -25.48 26.56 -4.61
C PHE A 378 -24.57 27.67 -4.10
N LEU A 379 -24.93 28.27 -2.96
CA LEU A 379 -24.00 29.05 -2.15
C LEU A 379 -23.28 28.08 -1.22
N LEU A 380 -21.96 27.96 -1.34
CA LEU A 380 -21.15 26.98 -0.64
C LEU A 380 -20.47 27.61 0.58
N ASP A 381 -20.80 27.12 1.80
CA ASP A 381 -20.06 27.39 3.03
C ASP A 381 -19.11 26.23 3.28
N LEU A 382 -17.86 26.34 2.82
CA LEU A 382 -16.83 25.32 2.93
C LEU A 382 -16.02 25.51 4.22
N ARG A 383 -15.99 24.48 5.05
CA ARG A 383 -15.24 24.44 6.31
C ARG A 383 -14.12 23.44 6.19
N VAL A 384 -12.91 23.88 6.51
CA VAL A 384 -11.69 23.09 6.32
C VAL A 384 -10.85 23.13 7.59
N PRO A 385 -10.74 22.03 8.35
CA PRO A 385 -9.80 21.93 9.44
C PRO A 385 -8.36 21.92 8.93
N GLU A 386 -7.46 22.56 9.66
CA GLU A 386 -6.04 22.68 9.37
C GLU A 386 -5.25 21.66 10.18
N GLN A 387 -4.39 20.92 9.49
CA GLN A 387 -3.58 19.86 10.06
C GLN A 387 -2.22 20.42 10.53
N CYS A 388 -1.86 20.15 11.79
CA CYS A 388 -0.71 20.76 12.45
C CYS A 388 0.67 20.50 11.82
N SER A 389 0.83 19.45 11.00
CA SER A 389 2.12 19.07 10.38
C SER A 389 2.24 19.38 8.89
N SER A 390 1.14 19.36 8.14
CA SER A 390 1.14 19.37 6.67
C SER A 390 0.49 20.61 6.04
N PHE A 391 -0.23 21.43 6.82
CA PHE A 391 -0.89 22.66 6.35
C PHE A 391 -1.87 22.47 5.17
N GLU A 392 -2.50 21.29 5.11
CA GLU A 392 -3.32 20.91 3.97
C GLU A 392 -4.61 21.70 3.80
N GLY A 393 -5.14 22.27 4.89
CA GLY A 393 -6.36 23.08 4.82
C GLY A 393 -6.13 24.33 3.96
N MET A 394 -5.03 25.03 4.21
CA MET A 394 -4.60 26.17 3.40
C MET A 394 -4.20 25.78 1.98
N SER A 395 -3.56 24.62 1.78
CA SER A 395 -3.23 24.13 0.44
C SER A 395 -4.48 23.86 -0.40
N LEU A 396 -5.55 23.29 0.20
CA LEU A 396 -6.83 23.13 -0.48
C LEU A 396 -7.44 24.49 -0.84
N ALA A 397 -7.40 25.45 0.10
CA ALA A 397 -7.93 26.78 -0.10
C ALA A 397 -7.26 27.50 -1.27
N GLU A 398 -5.93 27.51 -1.29
CA GLU A 398 -5.13 28.10 -2.35
C GLU A 398 -5.42 27.42 -3.70
N SER A 399 -5.37 26.08 -3.74
CA SER A 399 -5.57 25.31 -4.97
C SER A 399 -6.96 25.54 -5.57
N LEU A 400 -8.01 25.56 -4.75
CA LEU A 400 -9.38 25.77 -5.20
C LEU A 400 -9.57 27.21 -5.72
N LEU A 401 -9.09 28.21 -4.98
CA LEU A 401 -9.24 29.62 -5.37
C LEU A 401 -8.48 29.95 -6.67
N GLN A 402 -7.32 29.35 -6.89
CA GLN A 402 -6.54 29.53 -8.14
C GLN A 402 -7.24 28.92 -9.36
N GLN A 403 -8.05 27.87 -9.18
CA GLN A 403 -8.74 27.18 -10.27
C GLN A 403 -10.11 27.77 -10.61
N LEU A 404 -10.64 28.67 -9.79
CA LEU A 404 -11.93 29.32 -10.01
C LEU A 404 -11.77 30.56 -10.88
N ASP A 405 -12.61 30.66 -11.91
CA ASP A 405 -12.73 31.89 -12.69
C ASP A 405 -13.44 32.95 -11.82
N PRO A 406 -12.86 34.16 -11.63
CA PRO A 406 -13.48 35.24 -10.84
C PRO A 406 -14.91 35.58 -11.26
N SER A 407 -15.24 35.41 -12.55
CA SER A 407 -16.57 35.67 -13.09
C SER A 407 -17.62 34.64 -12.66
N GLN A 408 -17.19 33.44 -12.30
CA GLN A 408 -18.04 32.33 -11.85
C GLN A 408 -18.20 32.30 -10.32
N ALA A 409 -17.32 32.98 -9.59
CA ALA A 409 -17.30 33.02 -8.13
C ALA A 409 -18.35 33.97 -7.52
N ILE A 410 -19.03 34.78 -8.32
CA ILE A 410 -20.03 35.76 -7.88
C ILE A 410 -21.45 35.24 -8.17
N SER A 411 -22.38 35.37 -7.21
CA SER A 411 -23.78 35.00 -7.41
C SER A 411 -24.47 35.88 -8.47
N LYS A 412 -25.22 35.25 -9.39
CA LYS A 412 -25.95 35.95 -10.47
C LYS A 412 -27.15 36.77 -9.98
N SER A 413 -27.60 36.55 -8.74
CA SER A 413 -28.76 37.23 -8.14
C SER A 413 -28.57 38.75 -8.01
N ASP A 414 -27.34 39.24 -7.92
CA ASP A 414 -27.04 40.65 -7.57
C ASP A 414 -26.26 41.42 -8.65
N ALA A 415 -25.96 40.78 -9.80
CA ALA A 415 -25.18 41.39 -10.87
C ALA A 415 -25.88 42.55 -11.62
N LYS A 416 -27.09 42.94 -11.23
CA LYS A 416 -27.86 44.02 -11.87
C LYS A 416 -27.85 45.38 -11.16
N GLU A 417 -27.28 45.53 -9.95
CA GLU A 417 -27.44 46.81 -9.21
C GLU A 417 -26.17 47.50 -8.67
N HIS A 418 -24.96 46.94 -8.77
CA HIS A 418 -23.79 47.60 -8.18
C HIS A 418 -22.54 47.63 -9.07
N GLU A 419 -22.43 48.68 -9.90
CA GLU A 419 -21.22 49.06 -10.68
C GLU A 419 -20.12 49.77 -9.84
N HIS A 420 -20.20 49.75 -8.50
CA HIS A 420 -19.22 50.40 -7.63
C HIS A 420 -18.74 49.48 -6.49
N LEU A 421 -17.57 48.85 -6.70
CA LEU A 421 -16.61 48.23 -5.76
C LEU A 421 -17.08 47.61 -4.41
N ASP A 422 -16.85 46.29 -4.31
CA ASP A 422 -16.27 45.50 -3.20
C ASP A 422 -16.92 45.35 -1.81
N ARG A 423 -18.11 45.88 -1.50
CA ARG A 423 -18.72 45.68 -0.16
C ARG A 423 -20.08 44.98 -0.10
N GLY A 424 -20.53 44.38 -1.19
CA GLY A 424 -21.83 43.69 -1.23
C GLY A 424 -21.91 42.46 -2.15
N ALA A 425 -20.80 42.01 -2.74
CA ALA A 425 -20.81 40.83 -3.60
C ALA A 425 -21.02 39.56 -2.76
N VAL A 426 -22.10 38.82 -3.02
CA VAL A 426 -22.31 37.49 -2.46
C VAL A 426 -21.48 36.50 -3.27
N PHE A 427 -20.39 36.03 -2.68
CA PHE A 427 -19.56 34.97 -3.27
C PHE A 427 -20.32 33.65 -3.23
N LYS A 428 -20.24 32.87 -4.32
CA LYS A 428 -20.72 31.49 -4.36
C LYS A 428 -19.94 30.56 -3.44
N LEU A 429 -18.71 30.92 -3.08
CA LEU A 429 -17.85 30.17 -2.17
C LEU A 429 -17.43 31.05 -1.01
N ASN A 430 -17.85 30.67 0.20
CA ASN A 430 -17.30 31.17 1.46
C ASN A 430 -16.46 30.06 2.09
N MET A 431 -15.21 30.34 2.45
CA MET A 431 -14.33 29.34 3.06
C MET A 431 -13.88 29.76 4.45
N THR A 432 -13.99 28.84 5.41
CA THR A 432 -13.51 29.05 6.78
C THR A 432 -12.55 27.93 7.19
N THR A 433 -11.34 28.31 7.58
CA THR A 433 -10.35 27.38 8.12
C THR A 433 -10.47 27.28 9.64
N TYR A 434 -10.42 26.07 10.18
CA TYR A 434 -10.46 25.79 11.62
C TYR A 434 -9.17 25.11 12.04
N THR A 435 -8.75 25.21 13.31
CA THR A 435 -7.74 24.26 13.80
C THR A 435 -8.37 22.87 13.93
N ASP A 436 -7.56 21.81 13.83
CA ASP A 436 -7.94 20.44 14.18
C ASP A 436 -8.68 20.35 15.54
N ALA A 437 -8.19 21.05 16.56
CA ALA A 437 -8.82 21.12 17.89
C ALA A 437 -10.21 21.78 17.88
N SER A 438 -10.51 22.58 16.86
CA SER A 438 -11.79 23.27 16.67
C SER A 438 -12.76 22.49 15.77
N LEU A 439 -12.46 21.23 15.42
CA LEU A 439 -13.30 20.39 14.58
C LEU A 439 -14.74 20.25 15.11
N ALA A 440 -14.90 20.28 16.44
CA ALA A 440 -16.20 20.25 17.09
C ALA A 440 -17.11 21.44 16.72
N ALA A 441 -16.51 22.62 16.53
CA ALA A 441 -17.19 23.84 16.08
C ALA A 441 -17.37 23.84 14.56
N ALA A 442 -16.35 23.41 13.81
CA ALA A 442 -16.42 23.30 12.35
C ALA A 442 -17.60 22.42 11.89
N SER A 443 -17.87 21.34 12.62
CA SER A 443 -18.92 20.35 12.32
C SER A 443 -20.35 20.82 12.64
N GLU A 444 -20.54 22.01 13.22
CA GLU A 444 -21.86 22.45 13.67
C GLU A 444 -22.80 22.81 12.51
N GLY A 445 -23.92 22.08 12.41
CA GLY A 445 -24.94 22.33 11.40
C GLY A 445 -24.48 22.07 9.96
N VAL A 446 -23.46 21.22 9.77
CA VAL A 446 -22.99 20.78 8.46
C VAL A 446 -24.06 19.93 7.77
N ASP A 447 -24.25 20.15 6.47
CA ASP A 447 -25.16 19.39 5.61
C ASP A 447 -24.45 18.20 4.97
N VAL A 448 -23.22 18.40 4.51
CA VAL A 448 -22.41 17.39 3.81
C VAL A 448 -21.00 17.34 4.37
N ILE A 449 -20.54 16.13 4.68
CA ILE A 449 -19.15 15.83 4.99
C ILE A 449 -18.58 15.21 3.73
N LEU A 450 -17.66 15.90 3.07
CA LEU A 450 -17.11 15.51 1.79
C LEU A 450 -15.68 15.01 1.98
N LEU A 451 -15.45 13.74 1.69
CA LEU A 451 -14.16 13.08 1.89
C LEU A 451 -13.62 12.57 0.57
N GLY A 452 -12.32 12.70 0.33
CA GLY A 452 -11.66 12.10 -0.82
C GLY A 452 -10.90 10.84 -0.42
N ALA A 453 -11.31 9.67 -0.91
CA ALA A 453 -10.72 8.40 -0.53
C ALA A 453 -9.26 8.27 -1.00
N ASP A 454 -8.39 7.81 -0.10
CA ASP A 454 -7.04 7.38 -0.43
C ASP A 454 -7.01 5.92 -0.87
N ALA A 455 -7.87 5.09 -0.29
CA ALA A 455 -8.17 3.74 -0.75
C ALA A 455 -9.59 3.30 -0.34
N LEU A 456 -10.16 2.37 -1.08
CA LEU A 456 -11.45 1.73 -0.80
C LEU A 456 -11.25 0.21 -0.83
N ILE A 457 -11.84 -0.49 0.13
CA ILE A 457 -11.77 -1.96 0.21
C ILE A 457 -13.14 -2.64 0.05
N GLU A 458 -13.14 -3.95 -0.12
CA GLU A 458 -14.31 -4.78 -0.43
C GLU A 458 -15.45 -4.70 0.61
N SER A 459 -15.14 -4.25 1.83
CA SER A 459 -16.14 -4.00 2.87
C SER A 459 -16.82 -2.64 2.76
N GLY A 460 -16.44 -1.81 1.77
CA GLY A 460 -16.79 -0.39 1.69
C GLY A 460 -16.00 0.50 2.66
N ALA A 461 -15.07 -0.05 3.44
CA ALA A 461 -14.29 0.79 4.34
C ALA A 461 -13.37 1.73 3.53
N VAL A 462 -13.21 2.94 4.03
CA VAL A 462 -12.46 4.02 3.36
C VAL A 462 -11.20 4.27 4.14
N HIS A 463 -10.07 4.18 3.46
CA HIS A 463 -8.82 4.66 4.01
C HIS A 463 -8.75 6.17 3.84
N HIS A 464 -8.57 6.87 4.95
CA HIS A 464 -8.57 8.33 5.00
C HIS A 464 -7.75 8.81 6.20
N LYS A 465 -7.54 10.11 6.31
CA LYS A 465 -6.94 10.77 7.45
C LYS A 465 -7.74 10.69 8.74
N THR A 466 -7.03 10.69 9.87
CA THR A 466 -7.54 10.49 11.24
C THR A 466 -8.52 11.55 11.75
N GLU A 467 -8.66 12.69 11.09
CA GLU A 467 -9.64 13.72 11.43
C GLU A 467 -11.06 13.38 10.95
N ALA A 468 -11.21 12.39 10.06
CA ALA A 468 -12.48 12.09 9.40
C ALA A 468 -13.51 11.44 10.32
N ILE A 469 -13.16 10.38 11.08
CA ILE A 469 -14.11 9.74 12.01
C ILE A 469 -14.62 10.73 13.06
N PRO A 470 -13.77 11.52 13.75
CA PRO A 470 -14.23 12.56 14.67
C PRO A 470 -15.16 13.57 14.01
N ALA A 471 -14.87 14.01 12.78
CA ALA A 471 -15.70 14.93 12.02
C ALA A 471 -17.09 14.33 11.74
N ILE A 472 -17.14 13.08 11.24
CA ILE A 472 -18.37 12.34 10.94
C ILE A 472 -19.24 12.20 12.19
N LEU A 473 -18.65 11.69 13.28
CA LEU A 473 -19.38 11.44 14.52
C LEU A 473 -19.94 12.74 15.11
N ARG A 474 -19.13 13.82 15.11
CA ARG A 474 -19.56 15.11 15.62
C ARG A 474 -20.67 15.72 14.78
N ALA A 475 -20.52 15.73 13.46
CA ALA A 475 -21.50 16.31 12.54
C ALA A 475 -22.83 15.55 12.63
N ARG A 476 -22.81 14.21 12.67
CA ARG A 476 -24.02 13.39 12.89
C ARG A 476 -24.67 13.63 14.25
N HIS A 477 -23.88 13.90 15.28
CA HIS A 477 -24.40 14.29 16.59
C HIS A 477 -25.07 15.68 16.56
N ALA A 478 -24.48 16.65 15.86
CA ALA A 478 -25.03 18.00 15.71
C ALA A 478 -26.26 18.06 14.79
N SER A 479 -26.24 17.29 13.70
CA SER A 479 -27.28 17.23 12.68
C SER A 479 -27.43 15.79 12.19
N ARG A 480 -28.53 15.13 12.57
CA ARG A 480 -28.85 13.78 12.08
C ARG A 480 -29.09 13.69 10.57
N LYS A 481 -29.24 14.84 9.89
CA LYS A 481 -29.45 14.92 8.44
C LYS A 481 -28.14 15.03 7.68
N ALA A 482 -27.01 15.30 8.35
CA ALA A 482 -25.71 15.42 7.72
C ALA A 482 -25.38 14.14 6.94
N LYS A 483 -24.94 14.30 5.69
CA LYS A 483 -24.57 13.20 4.80
C LYS A 483 -23.07 13.08 4.67
N THR A 484 -22.55 11.88 4.85
CA THR A 484 -21.13 11.58 4.60
C THR A 484 -20.97 11.05 3.18
N VAL A 485 -20.33 11.84 2.33
CA VAL A 485 -20.13 11.56 0.91
C VAL A 485 -18.64 11.33 0.66
N VAL A 486 -18.32 10.18 0.10
CA VAL A 486 -16.96 9.77 -0.22
C VAL A 486 -16.76 9.84 -1.73
N LEU A 487 -15.79 10.65 -2.16
CA LEU A 487 -15.34 10.73 -3.54
C LEU A 487 -14.18 9.76 -3.74
N GLY A 488 -14.17 9.02 -4.83
CA GLY A 488 -13.11 8.07 -5.12
C GLY A 488 -12.83 7.88 -6.61
N GLU A 489 -11.76 7.16 -6.89
CA GLU A 489 -11.40 6.63 -8.21
C GLU A 489 -11.51 5.12 -8.14
N ILE A 490 -11.97 4.46 -9.21
CA ILE A 490 -11.94 2.98 -9.29
C ILE A 490 -10.50 2.48 -9.14
N ALA A 491 -9.52 3.26 -9.62
CA ALA A 491 -8.09 2.96 -9.46
C ALA A 491 -7.59 2.91 -8.01
N LYS A 492 -8.42 3.31 -7.03
CA LYS A 492 -8.13 3.23 -5.58
C LYS A 492 -8.92 2.14 -4.86
N VAL A 493 -9.74 1.38 -5.59
CA VAL A 493 -10.51 0.25 -5.06
C VAL A 493 -9.66 -1.02 -5.15
N ALA A 494 -9.43 -1.70 -4.02
CA ALA A 494 -8.66 -2.94 -3.99
C ALA A 494 -9.06 -3.84 -2.82
N HIS A 495 -8.81 -5.14 -2.96
CA HIS A 495 -9.04 -6.08 -1.87
C HIS A 495 -8.08 -5.80 -0.69
N SER A 496 -8.57 -5.89 0.55
CA SER A 496 -7.84 -5.74 1.80
C SER A 496 -6.51 -6.50 1.87
N LYS A 497 -6.40 -7.67 1.22
CA LYS A 497 -5.15 -8.45 1.13
C LYS A 497 -4.07 -7.75 0.31
N VAL A 498 -4.46 -6.96 -0.69
CA VAL A 498 -3.56 -6.12 -1.48
C VAL A 498 -3.22 -4.86 -0.71
N VAL A 499 -4.22 -4.21 -0.11
CA VAL A 499 -4.08 -2.92 0.56
C VAL A 499 -3.34 -3.00 1.89
N GLY A 500 -3.55 -4.06 2.67
CA GLY A 500 -2.88 -4.27 3.96
C GLY A 500 -1.35 -4.40 3.87
N VAL A 501 -0.81 -4.56 2.66
CA VAL A 501 0.62 -4.60 2.36
C VAL A 501 1.18 -3.22 1.98
N CYS A 502 0.32 -2.24 1.67
CA CYS A 502 0.73 -1.00 1.01
C CYS A 502 0.45 0.28 1.79
N ILE A 503 -0.22 0.17 2.94
CA ILE A 503 -0.72 1.33 3.65
C ILE A 503 -0.17 1.39 5.06
N THR A 504 0.74 2.33 5.28
CA THR A 504 1.23 2.76 6.58
C THR A 504 0.18 3.63 7.28
N ARG A 505 -0.15 3.29 8.53
CA ARG A 505 -1.08 4.06 9.37
C ARG A 505 -0.42 5.29 10.00
N ASP A 506 0.88 5.19 10.27
CA ASP A 506 1.66 6.22 10.93
C ASP A 506 2.56 6.95 9.92
N GLY A 507 2.58 8.28 9.97
CA GLY A 507 3.55 9.13 9.29
C GLY A 507 4.88 9.22 10.02
N ASP A 508 5.83 9.97 9.46
CA ASP A 508 7.12 10.19 10.12
C ASP A 508 6.91 11.07 11.37
N PRO A 509 7.32 10.63 12.58
CA PRO A 509 7.34 11.49 13.75
C PRO A 509 8.17 12.77 13.55
N ALA A 510 9.15 12.75 12.64
CA ALA A 510 9.95 13.92 12.30
C ALA A 510 9.08 15.10 11.83
N ASP A 511 8.01 14.84 11.09
CA ASP A 511 7.11 15.87 10.56
C ASP A 511 6.49 16.69 11.69
N LEU A 512 5.99 16.03 12.74
CA LEU A 512 5.47 16.69 13.95
C LEU A 512 6.55 17.44 14.71
N THR A 513 7.73 16.83 14.86
CA THR A 513 8.80 17.46 15.66
C THR A 513 9.43 18.67 14.97
N SER A 514 9.38 18.73 13.63
CA SER A 514 9.88 19.86 12.85
C SER A 514 9.08 21.15 13.11
N THR A 515 7.75 21.03 13.24
CA THR A 515 6.88 22.19 13.51
C THR A 515 7.08 22.73 14.92
N TRP A 516 7.40 21.87 15.90
CA TRP A 516 7.78 22.30 17.25
C TRP A 516 9.05 23.14 17.26
N GLN A 517 9.99 22.85 16.35
CA GLN A 517 11.24 23.61 16.23
C GLN A 517 11.01 24.95 15.51
N ALA A 518 10.18 24.97 14.46
CA ALA A 518 9.86 26.17 13.69
C ALA A 518 9.10 27.25 14.49
N GLY A 519 8.23 26.86 15.43
CA GLY A 519 7.46 27.76 16.29
C GLY A 519 8.24 28.50 17.40
N SER A 520 9.55 28.31 17.50
CA SER A 520 10.39 28.74 18.64
C SER A 520 10.80 30.22 18.64
N ALA A 521 9.98 31.12 18.07
CA ALA A 521 10.26 32.56 18.10
C ALA A 521 9.94 33.21 19.46
N GLY A 522 9.36 32.48 20.42
CA GLY A 522 9.03 33.00 21.74
C GLY A 522 8.75 31.98 22.85
N LEU A 523 8.53 30.69 22.53
CA LEU A 523 8.59 29.63 23.52
C LEU A 523 10.05 29.28 23.79
N ASP A 524 10.37 29.13 25.07
CA ASP A 524 11.70 28.77 25.56
C ASP A 524 12.24 27.57 24.76
N ARG A 525 13.29 27.81 23.94
CA ARG A 525 14.02 26.76 23.19
C ARG A 525 14.45 25.61 24.10
N SER A 526 14.45 25.80 25.42
CA SER A 526 14.73 24.79 26.42
C SER A 526 13.75 23.61 26.44
N VAL A 527 12.46 23.77 26.06
CA VAL A 527 11.48 22.65 26.07
C VAL A 527 11.66 21.75 24.85
N ALA A 528 11.81 22.33 23.65
CA ALA A 528 12.16 21.56 22.46
C ALA A 528 13.60 21.00 22.54
N GLY A 529 14.52 21.72 23.21
CA GLY A 529 15.92 21.31 23.40
C GLY A 529 16.17 20.30 24.53
N THR A 530 15.19 20.04 25.41
CA THR A 530 15.29 18.99 26.46
C THR A 530 14.85 17.61 25.96
N VAL A 531 14.18 17.57 24.81
CA VAL A 531 13.79 16.35 24.12
C VAL A 531 14.87 16.02 23.09
N ALA A 532 15.84 15.19 23.49
CA ALA A 532 16.84 14.69 22.55
C ALA A 532 16.23 13.55 21.73
N TYR A 533 16.03 13.80 20.44
CA TYR A 533 15.63 12.78 19.48
C TYR A 533 16.85 11.99 19.03
N SER A 534 16.75 10.67 19.09
CA SER A 534 17.72 9.79 18.44
C SER A 534 17.55 9.95 16.92
N ARG A 535 18.62 10.20 16.16
CA ARG A 535 18.56 10.16 14.68
C ARG A 535 17.99 8.80 14.26
N GLY A 536 16.75 8.78 13.77
CA GLY A 536 16.03 7.58 13.33
C GLY A 536 15.21 6.84 14.39
N GLY A 537 14.79 7.49 15.49
CA GLY A 537 13.99 6.84 16.54
C GLY A 537 12.65 7.52 16.84
N ILE A 538 11.61 6.69 16.96
CA ILE A 538 10.24 6.99 17.46
C ILE A 538 10.28 7.46 18.95
N ASN A 539 11.40 7.22 19.64
CA ASN A 539 11.60 7.52 21.05
C ASN A 539 12.40 8.81 21.26
N ALA A 540 11.74 9.78 21.86
CA ALA A 540 12.30 11.00 22.42
C ALA A 540 12.78 10.75 23.85
N THR A 541 14.01 11.17 24.18
CA THR A 541 14.52 11.08 25.56
C THR A 541 14.49 12.44 26.22
N ILE A 542 13.80 12.54 27.36
CA ILE A 542 13.80 13.78 28.16
C ILE A 542 14.91 13.68 29.20
N ARG A 543 15.84 14.64 29.19
CA ARG A 543 16.92 14.74 30.18
C ARG A 543 16.51 15.65 31.33
N HIS A 544 16.82 15.24 32.56
CA HIS A 544 16.63 16.08 33.74
C HIS A 544 17.45 17.38 33.62
N PRO A 545 16.83 18.58 33.73
CA PRO A 545 17.52 19.85 33.53
C PRO A 545 18.75 20.05 34.44
N LYS A 546 18.71 19.50 35.66
CA LYS A 546 19.76 19.66 36.68
C LYS A 546 20.76 18.50 36.78
N HIS A 547 20.45 17.33 36.23
CA HIS A 547 21.24 16.11 36.46
C HIS A 547 21.74 15.46 35.17
N GLY A 548 21.26 15.89 34.00
CA GLY A 548 21.65 15.34 32.70
C GLY A 548 21.21 13.88 32.46
N ARG A 549 20.61 13.22 33.45
CA ARG A 549 20.10 11.85 33.36
C ARG A 549 18.76 11.82 32.63
N THR A 550 18.55 10.82 31.79
CA THR A 550 17.24 10.54 31.19
C THR A 550 16.22 10.27 32.29
N THR A 551 15.14 11.05 32.33
CA THR A 551 14.08 10.95 33.34
C THR A 551 12.88 10.15 32.87
N GLY A 552 12.71 10.05 31.55
CA GLY A 552 11.62 9.34 30.94
C GLY A 552 11.83 9.20 29.44
N LEU A 553 11.20 8.18 28.88
CA LEU A 553 11.12 7.93 27.45
C LEU A 553 9.73 8.36 26.98
N VAL A 554 9.69 9.17 25.92
CA VAL A 554 8.46 9.65 25.29
C VAL A 554 8.40 9.04 23.90
N ASP A 555 7.35 8.25 23.65
CA ASP A 555 7.06 7.69 22.33
C ASP A 555 6.23 8.72 21.54
N VAL A 556 6.77 9.25 20.44
CA VAL A 556 6.08 10.22 19.59
C VAL A 556 5.50 9.49 18.39
N ARG A 557 4.17 9.47 18.29
CA ARG A 557 3.44 8.83 17.19
C ARG A 557 2.74 9.87 16.34
N ASN A 558 2.88 9.74 15.03
CA ASN A 558 2.19 10.55 14.05
C ASN A 558 1.11 9.70 13.36
N ALA A 559 0.00 9.44 14.03
CA ALA A 559 -1.10 8.67 13.46
C ALA A 559 -1.83 9.50 12.39
N LEU A 560 -1.51 9.27 11.13
CA LEU A 560 -2.02 10.08 10.01
C LEU A 560 -3.28 9.49 9.38
N MET A 561 -3.42 8.16 9.37
CA MET A 561 -4.47 7.49 8.61
C MET A 561 -5.29 6.50 9.44
N GLU A 562 -6.56 6.36 9.07
CA GLU A 562 -7.55 5.47 9.66
C GLU A 562 -8.45 4.81 8.62
N TRP A 563 -9.18 3.79 9.06
CA TRP A 563 -10.20 3.12 8.25
C TRP A 563 -11.59 3.55 8.74
N ILE A 564 -12.30 4.29 7.90
CA ILE A 564 -13.69 4.67 8.13
C ILE A 564 -14.56 3.46 7.75
N PRO A 565 -15.32 2.87 8.69
CA PRO A 565 -16.20 1.76 8.38
C PRO A 565 -17.39 2.22 7.54
N SER A 566 -17.95 1.32 6.73
CA SER A 566 -18.98 1.65 5.73
C SER A 566 -20.30 2.13 6.34
N ASP A 567 -20.58 1.84 7.61
CA ASP A 567 -21.75 2.36 8.35
C ASP A 567 -21.64 3.86 8.69
N LEU A 568 -20.42 4.40 8.61
CA LEU A 568 -20.17 5.84 8.71
C LEU A 568 -20.24 6.57 7.36
N VAL A 569 -20.37 5.85 6.25
CA VAL A 569 -20.49 6.43 4.91
C VAL A 569 -21.95 6.34 4.45
N ASP A 570 -22.49 7.44 3.95
CA ASP A 570 -23.83 7.43 3.36
C ASP A 570 -23.74 7.05 1.87
N ILE A 571 -22.75 7.59 1.15
CA ILE A 571 -22.71 7.55 -0.33
C ILE A 571 -21.26 7.52 -0.84
N TYR A 572 -21.02 6.71 -1.87
CA TYR A 572 -19.78 6.68 -2.63
C TYR A 572 -20.03 7.25 -4.03
N VAL A 573 -19.19 8.18 -4.46
CA VAL A 573 -19.24 8.81 -5.79
C VAL A 573 -17.92 8.56 -6.51
N LEU A 574 -17.96 7.70 -7.52
CA LEU A 574 -16.82 7.35 -8.37
C LEU A 574 -17.11 7.78 -9.82
N GLU A 575 -16.16 7.55 -10.72
CA GLU A 575 -16.26 7.97 -12.12
C GLU A 575 -17.36 7.26 -12.93
N ASN A 576 -17.88 6.15 -12.43
CA ASN A 576 -19.03 5.42 -12.99
C ASN A 576 -20.36 5.79 -12.30
N GLY A 577 -20.35 6.76 -11.38
CA GLY A 577 -21.54 7.29 -10.72
C GLY A 577 -21.57 7.01 -9.22
N ILE A 578 -22.80 6.91 -8.70
CA ILE A 578 -23.04 6.60 -7.28
C ILE A 578 -23.00 5.09 -7.09
N LEU A 579 -22.16 4.62 -6.17
CA LEU A 579 -21.95 3.20 -5.91
C LEU A 579 -22.44 2.78 -4.54
N THR A 580 -22.84 1.50 -4.45
CA THR A 580 -23.13 0.80 -3.22
C THR A 580 -21.88 0.07 -2.71
N VAL A 581 -21.94 -0.43 -1.47
CA VAL A 581 -20.89 -1.29 -0.91
C VAL A 581 -20.75 -2.58 -1.72
N GLU A 582 -21.84 -3.08 -2.31
CA GLU A 582 -21.82 -4.27 -3.16
C GLU A 582 -21.04 -4.01 -4.45
N ASP A 583 -21.27 -2.85 -5.09
CA ASP A 583 -20.51 -2.47 -6.30
C ASP A 583 -19.01 -2.30 -6.00
N ILE A 584 -18.66 -1.75 -4.83
CA ILE A 584 -17.25 -1.64 -4.38
C ILE A 584 -16.64 -3.03 -4.18
N ARG A 585 -17.39 -3.97 -3.62
CA ARG A 585 -16.95 -5.36 -3.44
C ARG A 585 -16.68 -6.01 -4.79
N ASP A 586 -17.61 -5.89 -5.73
CA ASP A 586 -17.48 -6.46 -7.08
C ASP A 586 -16.25 -5.90 -7.80
N LEU A 587 -16.00 -4.59 -7.70
CA LEU A 587 -14.80 -3.95 -8.24
C LEU A 587 -13.52 -4.47 -7.58
N ALA A 588 -13.50 -4.58 -6.24
CA ALA A 588 -12.34 -5.07 -5.51
C ALA A 588 -12.03 -6.55 -5.80
N GLU A 589 -13.07 -7.38 -5.96
CA GLU A 589 -12.93 -8.79 -6.33
C GLU A 589 -12.47 -8.96 -7.76
N ALA A 590 -13.06 -8.24 -8.73
CA ALA A 590 -12.62 -8.27 -10.12
C ALA A 590 -11.15 -7.83 -10.25
N PHE A 591 -10.76 -6.79 -9.51
CA PHE A 591 -9.38 -6.32 -9.45
C PHE A 591 -8.42 -7.38 -8.90
N ALA A 592 -8.76 -8.04 -7.79
CA ALA A 592 -7.94 -9.09 -7.19
C ALA A 592 -7.85 -10.34 -8.08
N GLN A 593 -8.92 -10.71 -8.77
CA GLN A 593 -8.92 -11.82 -9.72
C GLN A 593 -7.97 -11.54 -10.90
N GLU A 594 -7.97 -10.30 -11.40
CA GLU A 594 -7.11 -9.92 -12.52
C GLU A 594 -5.62 -9.87 -12.13
N GLU A 595 -5.31 -9.37 -10.92
CA GLU A 595 -3.96 -9.43 -10.33
C GLU A 595 -3.44 -10.87 -10.27
N GLU A 596 -4.22 -11.76 -9.67
CA GLU A 596 -3.84 -13.18 -9.57
C GLU A 596 -3.73 -13.80 -10.96
N ARG A 597 -4.68 -13.55 -11.88
CA ARG A 597 -4.66 -14.11 -13.24
C ARG A 597 -3.38 -13.74 -14.01
N LEU A 598 -3.00 -12.47 -13.98
CA LEU A 598 -1.84 -11.98 -14.73
C LEU A 598 -0.52 -12.40 -14.09
N PHE A 599 -0.45 -12.37 -12.75
CA PHE A 599 0.79 -12.55 -12.02
C PHE A 599 1.00 -13.92 -11.40
N ARG A 600 0.03 -14.83 -11.30
CA ARG A 600 0.17 -16.13 -10.60
C ARG A 600 1.43 -16.92 -10.99
N HIS A 601 1.85 -16.83 -12.24
CA HIS A 601 2.92 -17.65 -12.82
C HIS A 601 4.28 -16.95 -12.95
N ILE A 602 4.48 -15.81 -12.29
CA ILE A 602 5.76 -15.08 -12.33
C ILE A 602 6.72 -15.42 -11.17
#